data_AF-A0A3G4WA86-F1
#
_entry.id   AF-A0A3G4WA86-F1
#
_cell.length_a   1.000
_cell.length_b   1.000
_cell.length_c   1.000
_cell.angle_alpha   90.00
_cell.angle_beta   90.00
_cell.angle_gamma   90.00
#
_symmetry.space_group_name_H-M   'P 1'
#
loop_
_entity.id
_entity.type
_entity.pdbx_description
1 polymer ?
#
loop_
_entity_poly.entity_id
_entity_poly.type
_entity_poly.pdbx_seq_one_letter_code
_entity_poly.pdbx_strand_id
1 'polypeptide(L)'
;MTTRRTRSAVHRRIFTATTAAVLTATALLTGCSKDDKAADPAPAPPSPSASPSPSADPQAAEKSKVLAVYDAFWGEAVKAYEAGTEKDTKLVNYASKDALNQTLTDIASMQRAGTAMKGTPGHLAEVSALNMSGERPTATISDCFDLSTWKITDRASGQAKPFPTEQPMRYITEFDAELQGGQWMLTKFVRHGDRTC
;
A
#
# COMPACT_ATOMS: atom_id res chain seq x y z
N MET A 1 29.25 -22.51 37.44
CA MET A 1 28.99 -21.52 38.52
C MET A 1 29.12 -20.14 37.88
N THR A 2 28.16 -19.24 37.78
CA THR A 2 26.79 -19.15 38.32
C THR A 2 26.05 -18.12 37.45
N THR A 3 24.87 -18.49 37.00
CA THR A 3 23.93 -17.71 36.18
C THR A 3 23.38 -16.53 36.98
N ARG A 4 23.24 -15.33 36.39
CA ARG A 4 22.38 -14.28 36.97
C ARG A 4 21.44 -13.71 35.92
N ARG A 5 20.23 -14.28 35.87
CA ARG A 5 19.03 -13.73 35.25
C ARG A 5 18.44 -12.67 36.19
N THR A 6 18.18 -11.48 35.70
CA THR A 6 17.28 -10.52 36.36
C THR A 6 16.01 -10.40 35.54
N ARG A 7 14.92 -10.98 36.08
CA ARG A 7 13.53 -10.73 35.70
C ARG A 7 13.01 -9.60 36.60
N SER A 8 12.45 -8.54 36.02
CA SER A 8 11.55 -7.60 36.70
C SER A 8 10.37 -7.37 35.77
N ALA A 9 9.24 -8.05 35.98
CA ALA A 9 8.14 -7.65 36.87
C ALA A 9 7.25 -6.56 36.23
N VAL A 10 6.32 -7.05 35.42
CA VAL A 10 4.96 -6.59 35.15
C VAL A 10 4.48 -5.44 36.05
N HIS A 11 4.10 -4.31 35.46
CA HIS A 11 3.21 -3.33 36.07
C HIS A 11 1.98 -3.14 35.19
N ARG A 12 0.95 -3.92 35.52
CA ARG A 12 -0.41 -3.83 35.02
C ARG A 12 -1.09 -2.68 35.77
N ARG A 13 -1.28 -1.53 35.13
CA ARG A 13 -2.11 -0.44 35.69
C ARG A 13 -3.52 -0.57 35.13
N ILE A 14 -4.39 -1.06 36.01
CA ILE A 14 -5.85 -1.05 35.90
C ILE A 14 -6.31 0.35 36.31
N PHE A 15 -7.11 1.01 35.46
CA PHE A 15 -7.90 2.17 35.87
C PHE A 15 -9.38 1.91 35.52
N THR A 16 -10.17 1.82 36.58
CA THR A 16 -11.64 1.87 36.72
C THR A 16 -12.19 3.22 36.22
N ALA A 17 -13.19 3.29 35.34
CA ALA A 17 -14.66 3.19 35.53
C ALA A 17 -15.31 4.38 36.28
N THR A 18 -16.22 5.12 35.61
CA THR A 18 -17.41 5.88 36.11
C THR A 18 -18.06 6.64 34.93
N THR A 19 -19.29 6.31 34.46
CA THR A 19 -20.63 6.95 34.72
C THR A 19 -20.74 8.44 34.29
N ALA A 20 -21.80 9.02 33.72
CA ALA A 20 -23.25 8.77 33.74
C ALA A 20 -23.99 9.48 32.56
N ALA A 21 -25.26 9.14 32.38
CA ALA A 21 -26.23 9.63 31.39
C ALA A 21 -26.89 10.98 31.75
N VAL A 22 -27.47 11.68 30.76
CA VAL A 22 -28.55 12.67 30.93
C VAL A 22 -29.56 12.59 29.77
N LEU A 23 -30.84 12.47 30.15
CA LEU A 23 -32.10 12.46 29.39
C LEU A 23 -32.71 13.89 29.29
N THR A 24 -33.86 13.99 28.58
CA THR A 24 -34.93 15.04 28.61
C THR A 24 -34.90 16.10 27.51
N ALA A 25 -36.01 16.64 26.96
CA ALA A 25 -37.44 16.29 26.91
C ALA A 25 -38.14 17.26 25.91
N THR A 26 -39.33 16.86 25.46
CA THR A 26 -40.35 17.54 24.62
C THR A 26 -40.82 18.94 25.06
N ALA A 27 -41.32 19.74 24.09
CA ALA A 27 -42.39 20.73 24.32
C ALA A 27 -43.21 21.01 23.03
N LEU A 28 -44.54 21.08 23.21
CA LEU A 28 -45.62 21.37 22.25
C LEU A 28 -45.90 22.89 22.20
N LEU A 29 -46.54 23.40 21.13
CA LEU A 29 -47.81 24.19 21.16
C LEU A 29 -48.15 24.86 19.81
N THR A 30 -49.32 24.44 19.29
CA THR A 30 -50.40 25.11 18.53
C THR A 30 -50.28 26.57 18.03
N GLY A 31 -50.74 26.78 16.78
CA GLY A 31 -51.28 28.07 16.30
C GLY A 31 -52.14 27.89 15.03
N CYS A 32 -53.46 28.04 15.15
CA CYS A 32 -54.41 28.13 14.03
C CYS A 32 -54.76 29.60 13.75
N SER A 33 -54.89 29.99 12.47
CA SER A 33 -56.10 30.65 11.93
C SER A 33 -55.95 31.24 10.53
N LYS A 34 -57.03 31.02 9.75
CA LYS A 34 -57.70 31.86 8.72
C LYS A 34 -57.57 31.51 7.24
N ASP A 35 -58.76 31.53 6.66
CA ASP A 35 -59.28 31.11 5.37
C ASP A 35 -58.89 31.97 4.16
N ASP A 36 -59.28 31.41 3.01
CA ASP A 36 -59.51 31.98 1.68
C ASP A 36 -58.29 32.27 0.80
N LYS A 37 -58.09 31.41 -0.21
CA LYS A 37 -58.40 31.74 -1.62
C LYS A 37 -57.87 30.62 -2.53
N ALA A 38 -58.73 30.12 -3.41
CA ALA A 38 -58.36 29.19 -4.46
C ALA A 38 -57.20 29.76 -5.31
N ALA A 39 -56.09 29.01 -5.35
CA ALA A 39 -54.99 29.22 -6.27
C ALA A 39 -54.50 27.85 -6.75
N ASP A 40 -54.31 27.72 -8.05
CA ASP A 40 -53.83 26.53 -8.77
C ASP A 40 -52.66 25.80 -8.07
N PRO A 41 -52.58 24.46 -8.12
CA PRO A 41 -51.46 23.74 -7.55
C PRO A 41 -50.18 24.07 -8.33
N ALA A 42 -49.26 24.79 -7.69
CA ALA A 42 -47.90 24.92 -8.19
C ALA A 42 -47.20 23.55 -8.20
N PRO A 43 -46.37 23.23 -9.20
CA PRO A 43 -45.66 21.96 -9.25
C PRO A 43 -44.74 21.80 -8.03
N ALA A 44 -44.77 20.63 -7.40
CA ALA A 44 -43.88 20.31 -6.29
C ALA A 44 -42.39 20.45 -6.73
N PRO A 45 -41.51 20.99 -5.87
CA PRO A 45 -40.08 21.00 -6.15
C PRO A 45 -39.56 19.56 -6.31
N PRO A 46 -38.63 19.30 -7.24
CA PRO A 46 -38.08 17.97 -7.44
C PRO A 46 -37.41 17.50 -6.14
N SER A 47 -37.76 16.28 -5.72
CA SER A 47 -37.12 15.58 -4.60
C SER A 47 -35.60 15.52 -4.82
N PRO A 48 -34.74 15.73 -3.80
CA PRO A 48 -33.31 15.57 -3.98
C PRO A 48 -33.02 14.13 -4.41
N SER A 49 -32.48 14.00 -5.63
CA SER A 49 -32.03 12.73 -6.17
C SER A 49 -31.00 12.14 -5.20
N ALA A 50 -31.28 10.94 -4.69
CA ALA A 50 -30.32 10.23 -3.86
C ALA A 50 -29.02 10.06 -4.66
N SER A 51 -27.94 10.65 -4.15
CA SER A 51 -26.61 10.45 -4.72
C SER A 51 -26.31 8.95 -4.72
N PRO A 52 -25.81 8.36 -5.81
CA PRO A 52 -25.46 6.94 -5.82
C PRO A 52 -24.43 6.69 -4.70
N SER A 53 -24.73 5.74 -3.82
CA SER A 53 -23.73 5.20 -2.89
C SER A 53 -22.52 4.69 -3.68
N PRO A 54 -21.28 4.86 -3.20
CA PRO A 54 -20.11 4.27 -3.84
C PRO A 54 -20.33 2.77 -3.98
N SER A 55 -20.34 2.28 -5.22
CA SER A 55 -20.40 0.86 -5.50
C SER A 55 -19.14 0.21 -4.93
N ALA A 56 -19.30 -0.73 -4.01
CA ALA A 56 -18.18 -1.52 -3.53
C ALA A 56 -17.56 -2.27 -4.71
N ASP A 57 -16.24 -2.15 -4.90
CA ASP A 57 -15.51 -2.90 -5.91
C ASP A 57 -15.61 -4.40 -5.58
N PRO A 58 -16.27 -5.22 -6.41
CA PRO A 58 -16.46 -6.65 -6.13
C PRO A 58 -15.12 -7.42 -6.04
N GLN A 59 -14.03 -6.85 -6.57
CA GLN A 59 -12.70 -7.46 -6.54
C GLN A 59 -11.77 -6.89 -5.45
N ALA A 60 -12.25 -6.00 -4.59
CA ALA A 60 -11.42 -5.30 -3.60
C ALA A 60 -10.59 -6.26 -2.71
N ALA A 61 -11.19 -7.35 -2.26
CA ALA A 61 -10.52 -8.34 -1.42
C ALA A 61 -9.34 -9.01 -2.14
N GLU A 62 -9.46 -9.25 -3.45
CA GLU A 62 -8.42 -9.90 -4.22
C GLU A 62 -7.31 -8.93 -4.62
N LYS A 63 -7.68 -7.69 -5.00
CA LYS A 63 -6.71 -6.60 -5.21
C LYS A 63 -5.85 -6.37 -3.96
N SER A 64 -6.44 -6.44 -2.77
CA SER A 64 -5.70 -6.32 -1.52
C SER A 64 -4.66 -7.44 -1.34
N LYS A 65 -4.95 -8.68 -1.76
CA LYS A 65 -3.96 -9.78 -1.71
C LYS A 65 -2.83 -9.59 -2.70
N VAL A 66 -3.13 -9.06 -3.89
CA VAL A 66 -2.13 -8.71 -4.90
C VAL A 66 -1.18 -7.63 -4.37
N LEU A 67 -1.71 -6.58 -3.74
CA LEU A 67 -0.87 -5.55 -3.11
C LEU A 67 -0.08 -6.10 -1.92
N ALA A 68 -0.64 -7.04 -1.15
CA ALA A 68 0.09 -7.66 -0.04
C ALA A 68 1.33 -8.45 -0.50
N VAL A 69 1.29 -9.15 -1.65
CA VAL A 69 2.53 -9.78 -2.19
C VAL A 69 3.53 -8.75 -2.68
N TYR A 70 3.06 -7.64 -3.27
CA TYR A 70 3.90 -6.54 -3.71
C TYR A 70 4.65 -5.88 -2.55
N ASP A 71 3.93 -5.56 -1.47
CA ASP A 71 4.51 -4.98 -0.26
C ASP A 71 5.50 -5.95 0.41
N ALA A 72 5.15 -7.23 0.45
CA ALA A 72 6.03 -8.26 1.02
C ALA A 72 7.31 -8.45 0.18
N PHE A 73 7.21 -8.39 -1.14
CA PHE A 73 8.36 -8.39 -2.04
C PHE A 73 9.29 -7.21 -1.76
N TRP A 74 8.77 -5.96 -1.74
CA TRP A 74 9.60 -4.79 -1.49
C TRP A 74 10.20 -4.77 -0.08
N GLY A 75 9.46 -5.27 0.91
CA GLY A 75 9.98 -5.45 2.27
C GLY A 75 11.20 -6.37 2.35
N GLU A 76 11.28 -7.40 1.51
CA GLU A 76 12.47 -8.26 1.39
C GLU A 76 13.53 -7.69 0.44
N ALA A 77 13.12 -7.04 -0.65
CA ALA A 77 14.02 -6.42 -1.62
C ALA A 77 14.87 -5.32 -0.97
N VAL A 78 14.28 -4.47 -0.14
CA VAL A 78 15.00 -3.42 0.59
C VAL A 78 16.12 -4.02 1.45
N LYS A 79 15.84 -5.11 2.18
CA LYS A 79 16.86 -5.81 2.98
C LYS A 79 18.00 -6.31 2.09
N ALA A 80 17.66 -6.88 0.94
CA ALA A 80 18.63 -7.42 0.01
C ALA A 80 19.53 -6.34 -0.60
N TYR A 81 18.93 -5.21 -0.99
CA TYR A 81 19.65 -4.06 -1.54
C TYR A 81 20.54 -3.36 -0.50
N GLU A 82 20.13 -3.33 0.77
CA GLU A 82 20.94 -2.80 1.86
C GLU A 82 22.12 -3.73 2.21
N ALA A 83 21.88 -5.04 2.27
CA ALA A 83 22.94 -6.02 2.51
C ALA A 83 23.90 -6.16 1.32
N GLY A 84 23.42 -5.89 0.10
CA GLY A 84 24.11 -6.21 -1.14
C GLY A 84 24.11 -7.71 -1.45
N THR A 85 23.12 -8.44 -0.92
CA THR A 85 22.89 -9.88 -1.16
C THR A 85 21.46 -10.24 -0.80
N GLU A 86 20.90 -11.18 -1.54
CA GLU A 86 19.63 -11.85 -1.30
C GLU A 86 19.67 -12.89 -0.17
N LYS A 87 20.85 -13.23 0.35
CA LYS A 87 21.00 -14.17 1.46
C LYS A 87 20.19 -13.72 2.66
N ASP A 88 19.57 -14.69 3.32
CA ASP A 88 18.70 -14.49 4.49
C ASP A 88 17.44 -13.62 4.23
N THR A 89 17.12 -13.36 2.96
CA THR A 89 15.84 -12.74 2.55
C THR A 89 14.85 -13.78 2.05
N LYS A 90 13.59 -13.37 1.89
CA LYS A 90 12.51 -14.21 1.37
C LYS A 90 12.02 -13.80 -0.02
N LEU A 91 12.87 -13.17 -0.82
CA LEU A 91 12.52 -12.68 -2.17
C LEU A 91 11.85 -13.76 -3.05
N VAL A 92 12.39 -14.99 -3.02
CA VAL A 92 11.89 -16.13 -3.79
C VAL A 92 10.46 -16.57 -3.41
N ASN A 93 9.96 -16.13 -2.26
CA ASN A 93 8.58 -16.42 -1.83
C ASN A 93 7.57 -15.48 -2.49
N TYR A 94 7.99 -14.33 -3.01
CA TYR A 94 7.08 -13.28 -3.49
C TYR A 94 7.28 -12.93 -4.97
N ALA A 95 8.46 -13.23 -5.52
CA ALA A 95 8.76 -13.00 -6.92
C ALA A 95 9.37 -14.25 -7.59
N SER A 96 9.12 -14.36 -8.88
CA SER A 96 9.68 -15.38 -9.76
C SER A 96 9.99 -14.77 -11.13
N LYS A 97 10.52 -15.58 -12.04
CA LYS A 97 10.79 -15.21 -13.45
C LYS A 97 11.55 -13.87 -13.53
N ASP A 98 11.07 -12.95 -14.35
CA ASP A 98 11.74 -11.69 -14.67
C ASP A 98 11.80 -10.74 -13.46
N ALA A 99 10.72 -10.65 -12.66
CA ALA A 99 10.70 -9.81 -11.47
C ALA A 99 11.82 -10.18 -10.47
N LEU A 100 11.99 -11.48 -10.20
CA LEU A 100 13.08 -11.95 -9.33
C LEU A 100 14.44 -11.76 -9.99
N ASN A 101 14.59 -12.15 -11.25
CA ASN A 101 15.88 -12.11 -11.95
C ASN A 101 16.44 -10.69 -12.08
N GLN A 102 15.61 -9.69 -12.38
CA GLN A 102 16.04 -8.29 -12.45
C GLN A 102 16.52 -7.79 -11.08
N THR A 103 15.76 -8.09 -10.02
CA THR A 103 16.13 -7.71 -8.65
C THR A 103 17.48 -8.27 -8.24
N LEU A 104 17.71 -9.57 -8.48
CA LEU A 104 19.00 -10.22 -8.19
C LEU A 104 20.14 -9.66 -9.04
N THR A 105 19.86 -9.31 -10.31
CA THR A 105 20.84 -8.69 -11.21
C THR A 105 21.26 -7.31 -10.74
N ASP A 106 20.31 -6.50 -10.24
CA ASP A 106 20.58 -5.18 -9.69
C ASP A 106 21.44 -5.28 -8.43
N ILE A 107 21.09 -6.17 -7.50
CA ILE A 107 21.87 -6.44 -6.27
C ILE A 107 23.30 -6.87 -6.62
N ALA A 108 23.47 -7.82 -7.53
CA ALA A 108 24.77 -8.29 -7.97
C ALA A 108 25.60 -7.18 -8.65
N SER A 109 24.94 -6.27 -9.37
CA SER A 109 25.59 -5.14 -10.02
C SER A 109 26.05 -4.09 -9.01
N MET A 110 25.24 -3.79 -8.01
CA MET A 110 25.65 -2.93 -6.89
C MET A 110 26.80 -3.53 -6.09
N GLN A 111 26.77 -4.84 -5.84
CA GLN A 111 27.85 -5.56 -5.16
C GLN A 111 29.18 -5.43 -5.93
N ARG A 112 29.16 -5.66 -7.25
CA ARG A 112 30.32 -5.47 -8.14
C ARG A 112 30.83 -4.03 -8.13
N ALA A 113 29.92 -3.05 -8.03
CA ALA A 113 30.25 -1.63 -7.96
C ALA A 113 30.69 -1.15 -6.55
N GLY A 114 30.69 -2.03 -5.54
CA GLY A 114 31.02 -1.64 -4.16
C GLY A 114 29.97 -0.71 -3.54
N THR A 115 28.72 -0.78 -4.00
CA THR A 115 27.61 0.06 -3.56
C THR A 115 26.47 -0.75 -2.94
N ALA A 116 25.63 -0.10 -2.14
CA ALA A 116 24.39 -0.64 -1.58
C ALA A 116 23.32 0.45 -1.53
N MET A 117 22.07 0.08 -1.26
CA MET A 117 21.01 1.06 -1.03
C MET A 117 20.78 1.28 0.47
N LYS A 118 20.36 2.49 0.86
CA LYS A 118 19.95 2.79 2.23
C LYS A 118 18.61 3.51 2.24
N GLY A 119 17.78 3.19 3.23
CA GLY A 119 16.40 3.70 3.32
C GLY A 119 15.44 2.80 2.55
N THR A 120 14.30 3.35 2.17
CA THR A 120 13.25 2.67 1.41
C THR A 120 12.79 3.57 0.27
N PRO A 121 12.40 2.99 -0.87
CA PRO A 121 11.66 3.75 -1.88
C PRO A 121 10.25 4.07 -1.37
N GLY A 122 9.71 5.19 -1.84
CA GLY A 122 8.28 5.48 -1.71
C GLY A 122 7.50 4.78 -2.81
N HIS A 123 6.24 4.48 -2.50
CA HIS A 123 5.32 3.77 -3.38
C HIS A 123 3.94 4.42 -3.34
N LEU A 124 3.29 4.48 -4.50
CA LEU A 124 1.86 4.74 -4.66
C LEU A 124 1.32 3.66 -5.61
N ALA A 125 1.34 2.41 -5.13
CA ALA A 125 0.98 1.24 -5.90
C ALA A 125 -0.53 1.00 -5.93
N GLU A 126 -1.06 0.64 -7.10
CA GLU A 126 -2.44 0.22 -7.29
C GLU A 126 -2.53 -0.97 -8.26
N VAL A 127 -3.59 -1.78 -8.11
CA VAL A 127 -3.89 -2.86 -9.06
C VAL A 127 -4.66 -2.27 -10.24
N SER A 128 -3.96 -2.04 -11.35
CA SER A 128 -4.51 -1.44 -12.57
C SER A 128 -5.31 -2.44 -13.41
N ALA A 129 -5.03 -3.74 -13.28
CA ALA A 129 -5.79 -4.81 -13.92
C ALA A 129 -5.84 -6.07 -13.05
N LEU A 130 -6.98 -6.77 -13.05
CA LEU A 130 -7.15 -8.05 -12.35
C LEU A 130 -8.09 -8.97 -13.14
N ASN A 131 -7.59 -10.14 -13.53
CA ASN A 131 -8.35 -11.17 -14.20
C ASN A 131 -8.37 -12.45 -13.37
N MET A 132 -9.55 -12.79 -12.86
CA MET A 132 -9.79 -14.00 -12.07
C MET A 132 -10.28 -15.19 -12.91
N SER A 133 -10.37 -15.03 -14.23
CA SER A 133 -10.86 -16.07 -15.14
C SER A 133 -9.70 -16.97 -15.59
N GLY A 134 -10.00 -18.26 -15.78
CA GLY A 134 -9.04 -19.25 -16.29
C GLY A 134 -8.24 -19.95 -15.19
N GLU A 135 -7.32 -20.82 -15.61
CA GLU A 135 -6.56 -21.70 -14.70
C GLU A 135 -5.52 -20.96 -13.85
N ARG A 136 -5.03 -19.81 -14.34
CA ARG A 136 -4.04 -18.97 -13.65
C ARG A 136 -4.51 -17.52 -13.67
N PRO A 137 -5.20 -17.06 -12.60
CA PRO A 137 -5.50 -15.65 -12.42
C PRO A 137 -4.28 -14.76 -12.53
N THR A 138 -4.45 -13.56 -13.09
CA THR A 138 -3.39 -12.59 -13.32
C THR A 138 -3.79 -11.21 -12.82
N ALA A 139 -2.79 -10.41 -12.46
CA ALA A 139 -2.97 -9.01 -12.11
C ALA A 139 -1.82 -8.17 -12.65
N THR A 140 -2.07 -6.88 -12.86
CA THR A 140 -1.05 -5.87 -13.14
C THR A 140 -1.12 -4.80 -12.05
N ILE A 141 0.05 -4.43 -11.55
CA ILE A 141 0.25 -3.41 -10.54
C ILE A 141 0.99 -2.25 -11.20
N SER A 142 0.45 -1.04 -11.10
CA SER A 142 1.17 0.18 -11.45
C SER A 142 1.60 0.88 -10.17
N ASP A 143 2.83 1.37 -10.12
CA ASP A 143 3.36 2.07 -8.96
C ASP A 143 4.12 3.33 -9.39
N CYS A 144 3.80 4.45 -8.76
CA CYS A 144 4.65 5.63 -8.80
C CYS A 144 5.82 5.44 -7.81
N PHE A 145 6.93 4.95 -8.34
CA PHE A 145 8.12 4.61 -7.56
C PHE A 145 8.94 5.86 -7.24
N ASP A 146 9.17 6.13 -5.96
CA ASP A 146 9.85 7.33 -5.47
C ASP A 146 11.21 7.00 -4.85
N LEU A 147 12.27 7.48 -5.50
CA LEU A 147 13.66 7.30 -5.09
C LEU A 147 14.14 8.33 -4.06
N SER A 148 13.35 9.35 -3.71
CA SER A 148 13.78 10.51 -2.91
C SER A 148 14.38 10.14 -1.55
N THR A 149 13.91 9.04 -0.95
CA THR A 149 14.38 8.53 0.35
C THR A 149 15.29 7.31 0.23
N TRP A 150 15.52 6.80 -0.97
CA TRP A 150 16.28 5.57 -1.22
C TRP A 150 17.63 5.89 -1.86
N LYS A 151 18.70 5.83 -1.08
CA LYS A 151 19.99 6.41 -1.49
C LYS A 151 20.99 5.31 -1.85
N ILE A 152 21.69 5.49 -2.96
CA ILE A 152 22.91 4.72 -3.25
C ILE A 152 23.97 5.13 -2.23
N THR A 153 24.68 4.16 -1.67
CA THR A 153 25.76 4.38 -0.71
C THR A 153 26.99 3.58 -1.10
N ASP A 154 28.16 4.15 -0.85
CA ASP A 154 29.43 3.43 -0.92
C ASP A 154 29.53 2.45 0.27
N ARG A 155 29.82 1.17 0.01
CA ARG A 155 29.84 0.16 1.09
C ARG A 155 31.03 0.33 2.04
N ALA A 156 32.16 0.86 1.57
CA ALA A 156 33.36 1.00 2.38
C ALA A 156 33.28 2.23 3.30
N SER A 157 32.79 3.35 2.77
CA SER A 157 32.74 4.63 3.50
C SER A 157 31.37 4.99 4.07
N GLY A 158 30.29 4.35 3.61
CA GLY A 158 28.90 4.69 3.97
C GLY A 158 28.41 6.01 3.37
N GLN A 159 29.20 6.68 2.53
CA GLN A 159 28.84 7.95 1.93
C GLN A 159 27.77 7.78 0.85
N ALA A 160 26.81 8.70 0.79
CA ALA A 160 25.80 8.71 -0.25
C ALA A 160 26.42 9.03 -1.63
N LYS A 161 25.96 8.32 -2.66
CA LYS A 161 26.26 8.60 -4.07
C LYS A 161 24.99 9.11 -4.75
N PRO A 162 25.10 10.09 -5.66
CA PRO A 162 23.95 10.55 -6.44
C PRO A 162 23.48 9.45 -7.40
N PHE A 163 22.20 9.49 -7.75
CA PHE A 163 21.71 8.75 -8.91
C PHE A 163 22.30 9.35 -10.20
N PRO A 164 22.32 8.58 -11.32
CA PRO A 164 22.62 9.13 -12.64
C PRO A 164 21.72 10.34 -12.95
N THR A 165 22.26 11.34 -13.66
CA THR A 165 21.57 12.62 -13.90
C THR A 165 20.26 12.44 -14.68
N GLU A 166 20.19 11.43 -15.54
CA GLU A 166 19.06 11.13 -16.40
C GLU A 166 17.97 10.31 -15.68
N GLN A 167 18.22 9.85 -14.46
CA GLN A 167 17.27 9.08 -13.68
C GLN A 167 16.24 10.02 -13.02
N PRO A 168 14.95 9.98 -13.39
CA PRO A 168 13.94 10.69 -12.62
C PRO A 168 13.81 10.12 -11.21
N MET A 169 13.57 11.01 -10.25
CA MET A 169 13.38 10.62 -8.85
C MET A 169 12.02 9.96 -8.61
N ARG A 170 11.03 10.21 -9.46
CA ARG A 170 9.69 9.61 -9.41
C ARG A 170 9.27 9.18 -10.80
N TYR A 171 8.93 7.91 -10.97
CA TYR A 171 8.58 7.34 -12.27
C TYR A 171 7.70 6.10 -12.13
N ILE A 172 7.01 5.75 -13.20
CA ILE A 172 6.11 4.61 -13.22
C ILE A 172 6.89 3.31 -13.31
N THR A 173 6.55 2.38 -12.43
CA THR A 173 6.90 0.97 -12.56
C THR A 173 5.64 0.13 -12.73
N GLU A 174 5.78 -1.01 -13.39
CA GLU A 174 4.70 -1.97 -13.57
C GLU A 174 5.18 -3.37 -13.20
N PHE A 175 4.35 -4.08 -12.45
CA PHE A 175 4.55 -5.49 -12.14
C PHE A 175 3.37 -6.31 -12.65
N ASP A 176 3.66 -7.46 -13.26
CA ASP A 176 2.65 -8.49 -13.45
C ASP A 176 2.74 -9.49 -12.30
N ALA A 177 1.58 -10.01 -11.88
CA ALA A 177 1.44 -11.05 -10.90
C ALA A 177 0.60 -12.21 -11.44
N GLU A 178 0.93 -13.43 -11.03
CA GLU A 178 0.19 -14.65 -11.34
C GLU A 178 -0.16 -15.38 -10.04
N LEU A 179 -1.38 -15.92 -9.94
CA LEU A 179 -1.75 -16.80 -8.84
C LEU A 179 -1.23 -18.22 -9.13
N GLN A 180 -0.25 -18.68 -8.35
CA GLN A 180 0.45 -19.95 -8.51
C GLN A 180 0.31 -20.78 -7.24
N GLY A 181 -0.28 -21.98 -7.34
CA GLY A 181 -0.44 -22.86 -6.18
C GLY A 181 -1.23 -22.24 -5.01
N GLY A 182 -2.13 -21.29 -5.30
CA GLY A 182 -2.91 -20.56 -4.30
C GLY A 182 -2.23 -19.31 -3.72
N GLN A 183 -1.05 -18.94 -4.21
CA GLN A 183 -0.32 -17.75 -3.78
C GLN A 183 -0.02 -16.83 -4.96
N TRP A 184 -0.23 -15.52 -4.78
CA TRP A 184 0.22 -14.55 -5.78
C TRP A 184 1.75 -14.51 -5.82
N MET A 185 2.31 -14.41 -7.01
CA MET A 185 3.72 -14.19 -7.24
C MET A 185 3.92 -13.11 -8.28
N LEU A 186 4.83 -12.16 -8.02
CA LEU A 186 5.27 -11.21 -9.02
C LEU A 186 6.11 -11.94 -10.07
N THR A 187 5.81 -11.75 -11.35
CA THR A 187 6.42 -12.51 -12.44
C THR A 187 7.17 -11.63 -13.44
N LYS A 188 6.80 -10.37 -13.56
CA LYS A 188 7.43 -9.38 -14.45
C LYS A 188 7.66 -8.07 -13.72
N PHE A 189 8.75 -7.38 -14.06
CA PHE A 189 9.04 -6.06 -13.52
C PHE A 189 9.51 -5.14 -14.66
N VAL A 190 8.74 -4.08 -14.92
CA VAL A 190 9.07 -3.07 -15.94
C VAL A 190 9.27 -1.72 -15.26
N ARG A 191 10.35 -1.04 -15.62
CA ARG A 191 10.66 0.32 -15.20
C ARG A 191 10.48 1.25 -16.39
N HIS A 192 9.55 2.19 -16.28
CA HIS A 192 9.33 3.21 -17.30
C HIS A 192 10.07 4.49 -16.90
N GLY A 193 11.41 4.47 -17.01
CA GLY A 193 12.29 5.56 -16.57
C GLY A 193 12.10 6.89 -17.32
N ASP A 194 11.27 6.92 -18.35
CA ASP A 194 10.85 8.09 -19.11
C ASP A 194 9.44 8.59 -18.73
N ARG A 195 8.66 7.79 -18.01
CA ARG A 195 7.28 8.10 -17.58
C ARG A 195 7.27 8.56 -16.13
N THR A 196 7.33 9.88 -15.92
CA THR A 196 7.30 10.49 -14.58
C THR A 196 5.91 10.51 -13.93
N CYS A 197 5.91 10.65 -12.61
CA CYS A 197 4.78 10.83 -11.71
C CYS A 197 5.28 11.60 -10.46
#